data_AF-A0A0U1Q2G4-F1
#
_entry.id   AF-A0A0U1Q2G4-F1
#
_cell.length_a   1.000
_cell.length_b   1.000
_cell.length_c   1.000
_cell.angle_alpha   90.00
_cell.angle_beta   90.00
_cell.angle_gamma   90.00
#
_symmetry.space_group_name_H-M   'P 1'
#
loop_
_entity.id
_entity.type
_entity.pdbx_description
1 polymer ?
#
loop_
_entity_poly.entity_id
_entity_poly.type
_entity_poly.pdbx_seq_one_letter_code
_entity_poly.pdbx_strand_id
1 'polypeptide(L)'
;MAFSAHGQTILPSEPPCTPSTCTLQHFGAVRADTEALYGDVQQALSAHERAALRDDQANWRRLARRHCQQQAPVGSQRDASQASRHHFCMIEQDMQRRRQLRKWLMQGDFTQ
;
A
#
# COMPACT_ATOMS: atom_id res chain seq x y z
N MET A 1 -2.19 -55.74 -4.42
CA MET A 1 -1.98 -54.36 -4.88
C MET A 1 -2.83 -53.46 -4.00
N ALA A 2 -2.21 -52.74 -3.06
CA ALA A 2 -2.91 -51.84 -2.15
C ALA A 2 -2.38 -50.42 -2.40
N PHE A 3 -3.22 -49.57 -2.98
CA PHE A 3 -2.94 -48.14 -3.11
C PHE A 3 -3.23 -47.48 -1.76
N SER A 4 -2.21 -46.89 -1.13
CA SER A 4 -2.39 -46.06 0.06
C SER A 4 -2.30 -44.58 -0.33
N ALA A 5 -3.33 -43.85 0.07
CA ALA A 5 -3.64 -42.49 -0.34
C ALA A 5 -2.55 -41.48 0.06
N HIS A 6 -2.33 -40.50 -0.82
CA HIS A 6 -1.52 -39.33 -0.51
C HIS A 6 -2.26 -38.47 0.52
N GLY A 7 -1.67 -38.34 1.71
CA GLY A 7 -2.11 -37.40 2.73
C GLY A 7 -1.92 -35.98 2.21
N GLN A 8 -3.01 -35.35 1.80
CA GLN A 8 -3.03 -33.92 1.52
C GLN A 8 -3.03 -33.22 2.88
N THR A 9 -1.91 -32.61 3.25
CA THR A 9 -1.85 -31.67 4.38
C THR A 9 -2.78 -30.51 4.06
N ILE A 10 -4.00 -30.55 4.59
CA ILE A 10 -4.89 -29.40 4.61
C ILE A 10 -4.23 -28.40 5.57
N LEU A 11 -3.56 -27.39 5.00
CA LEU A 11 -3.16 -26.21 5.76
C LEU A 11 -4.43 -25.64 6.42
N PRO A 12 -4.36 -25.19 7.68
CA PRO A 12 -5.51 -24.54 8.29
C PRO A 12 -5.91 -23.36 7.41
N SER A 13 -7.11 -23.43 6.85
CA SER A 13 -7.76 -22.29 6.20
C SER A 13 -7.71 -21.16 7.22
N GLU A 14 -6.97 -20.08 6.92
CA GLU A 14 -6.92 -18.93 7.80
C GLU A 14 -8.36 -18.55 8.19
N PRO A 15 -8.64 -18.29 9.46
CA PRO A 15 -9.99 -17.92 9.88
C PRO A 15 -10.42 -16.71 9.04
N PRO A 16 -11.68 -16.69 8.54
CA PRO A 16 -12.14 -15.60 7.71
C PRO A 16 -12.00 -14.28 8.50
N CYS A 17 -11.31 -13.32 7.89
CA CYS A 17 -11.07 -12.03 8.53
C CYS A 17 -12.41 -11.30 8.74
N THR A 18 -12.54 -10.59 9.86
CA THR A 18 -13.64 -9.62 10.04
C THR A 18 -13.44 -8.45 9.08
N PRO A 19 -14.48 -7.69 8.67
CA PRO A 19 -14.33 -6.58 7.73
C PRO A 19 -13.23 -5.58 8.11
N SER A 20 -13.06 -5.28 9.41
CA SER A 20 -12.00 -4.39 9.89
C SER A 20 -10.61 -4.99 9.75
N THR A 21 -10.45 -6.28 10.08
CA THR A 21 -9.16 -6.98 9.91
C THR A 21 -8.80 -7.20 8.44
N CYS A 22 -9.79 -7.51 7.57
CA CYS A 22 -9.57 -7.57 6.13
C CYS A 22 -9.13 -6.22 5.56
N THR A 23 -9.76 -5.12 6.02
CA THR A 23 -9.39 -3.77 5.56
C THR A 23 -7.97 -3.39 5.99
N LEU A 24 -7.57 -3.76 7.21
CA LEU A 24 -6.21 -3.56 7.70
C LEU A 24 -5.18 -4.40 6.91
N GLN A 25 -5.47 -5.68 6.67
CA GLN A 25 -4.60 -6.56 5.86
C GLN A 25 -4.45 -6.03 4.43
N HIS A 26 -5.56 -5.65 3.80
CA HIS A 26 -5.56 -5.07 2.46
C HIS A 26 -4.77 -3.76 2.41
N PHE A 27 -4.94 -2.89 3.40
CA PHE A 27 -4.11 -1.68 3.52
C PHE A 27 -2.62 -2.02 3.66
N GLY A 28 -2.28 -3.03 4.46
CA GLY A 28 -0.90 -3.51 4.59
C GLY A 28 -0.29 -3.96 3.25
N ALA A 29 -1.02 -4.77 2.50
CA ALA A 29 -0.61 -5.24 1.17
C ALA A 29 -0.47 -4.07 0.18
N VAL A 30 -1.48 -3.18 0.13
CA VAL A 30 -1.45 -2.03 -0.78
C VAL A 30 -0.31 -1.07 -0.45
N ARG A 31 -0.04 -0.82 0.83
CA ARG A 31 1.13 -0.01 1.21
C ARG A 31 2.43 -0.67 0.78
N ALA A 32 2.56 -1.99 0.96
CA ALA A 32 3.76 -2.73 0.61
C ALA A 32 4.07 -2.64 -0.89
N ASP A 33 3.10 -2.89 -1.79
CA ASP A 33 3.42 -2.78 -3.22
C ASP A 33 3.66 -1.32 -3.67
N THR A 34 3.08 -0.32 -2.99
CA THR A 34 3.39 1.09 -3.29
C THR A 34 4.84 1.41 -2.93
N GLU A 35 5.32 0.93 -1.78
CA GLU A 35 6.71 1.14 -1.35
C GLU A 35 7.71 0.35 -2.20
N ALA A 36 7.35 -0.86 -2.64
CA ALA A 36 8.13 -1.62 -3.62
C ALA A 36 8.26 -0.84 -4.94
N LEU A 37 7.14 -0.38 -5.51
CA LEU A 37 7.16 0.44 -6.73
C LEU A 37 7.98 1.72 -6.56
N TYR A 38 7.89 2.39 -5.41
CA TYR A 38 8.72 3.56 -5.11
C TYR A 38 10.22 3.22 -5.09
N GLY A 39 10.60 2.04 -4.56
CA GLY A 39 11.96 1.52 -4.64
C GLY A 39 12.41 1.29 -6.08
N ASP A 40 11.58 0.64 -6.89
CA ASP A 40 11.87 0.34 -8.30
C ASP A 40 12.04 1.63 -9.12
N VAL A 41 11.14 2.60 -8.94
CA VAL A 41 11.22 3.90 -9.62
C VAL A 41 12.49 4.64 -9.21
N GLN A 42 12.87 4.61 -7.93
CA GLN A 42 14.14 5.18 -7.51
C GLN A 42 15.33 4.51 -8.17
N GLN A 43 15.30 3.21 -8.49
CA GLN A 43 16.43 2.56 -9.16
C GLN A 43 16.54 2.96 -10.63
N ALA A 44 15.42 3.32 -11.28
CA ALA A 44 15.37 3.70 -12.69
C ALA A 44 15.77 5.16 -12.99
N LEU A 45 15.75 6.05 -11.98
CA LEU A 45 15.95 7.49 -12.16
C LEU A 45 17.42 7.94 -11.97
N SER A 46 17.78 9.07 -12.58
CA SER A 46 19.08 9.72 -12.38
C SER A 46 19.29 10.18 -10.93
N ALA A 47 20.52 10.55 -10.55
CA ALA A 47 20.82 11.01 -9.19
C ALA A 47 19.98 12.24 -8.77
N HIS A 48 19.76 13.18 -9.68
CA HIS A 48 18.99 14.39 -9.41
C HIS A 48 17.49 14.09 -9.26
N GLU A 49 16.93 13.33 -10.18
CA GLU A 49 15.51 12.94 -10.14
C GLU A 49 15.18 12.08 -8.93
N ARG A 50 16.10 11.18 -8.53
CA ARG A 50 15.96 10.42 -7.28
C ARG A 50 15.83 11.33 -6.06
N ALA A 51 16.56 12.46 -6.01
CA ALA A 51 16.43 13.41 -4.92
C ALA A 51 15.05 14.08 -4.92
N ALA A 52 14.61 14.57 -6.08
CA ALA A 52 13.28 15.17 -6.24
C ALA A 52 12.16 14.18 -5.86
N LEU A 53 12.26 12.93 -6.29
CA LEU A 53 11.30 11.88 -5.97
C LEU A 53 11.27 11.54 -4.47
N ARG A 54 12.42 11.55 -3.76
CA ARG A 54 12.45 11.35 -2.31
C ARG A 54 11.66 12.44 -1.57
N ASP A 55 11.84 13.69 -1.96
CA ASP A 55 11.16 14.82 -1.35
C ASP A 55 9.64 14.79 -1.64
N ASP A 56 9.28 14.49 -2.89
CA ASP A 56 7.89 14.32 -3.30
C ASP A 56 7.20 13.17 -2.54
N GLN A 57 7.85 12.01 -2.42
CA GLN A 57 7.32 10.87 -1.65
C GLN A 57 7.16 11.21 -0.16
N ALA A 58 8.14 11.88 0.44
CA ALA A 58 8.06 12.30 1.84
C ALA A 58 6.90 13.30 2.05
N ASN A 59 6.70 14.23 1.12
CA ASN A 59 5.61 15.19 1.18
C ASN A 59 4.24 14.52 1.00
N TRP A 60 4.11 13.66 -0.01
CA TRP A 60 2.89 12.89 -0.25
C TRP A 60 2.50 12.07 0.98
N ARG A 61 3.42 11.31 1.60
CA ARG A 61 3.14 10.53 2.81
C ARG A 61 2.55 11.38 3.94
N ARG A 62 3.05 12.61 4.12
CA ARG A 62 2.53 13.55 5.13
C ARG A 62 1.12 14.04 4.76
N LEU A 63 0.92 14.43 3.50
CA LEU A 63 -0.36 14.95 3.00
C LEU A 63 -1.46 13.88 3.04
N ALA A 64 -1.17 12.68 2.55
CA ALA A 64 -2.10 11.55 2.55
C ALA A 64 -2.57 11.21 3.98
N ARG A 65 -1.64 11.11 4.93
CA ARG A 65 -2.00 10.86 6.34
C ARG A 65 -2.88 11.96 6.91
N ARG A 66 -2.52 13.24 6.72
CA ARG A 66 -3.34 14.36 7.20
C ARG A 66 -4.73 14.35 6.59
N HIS A 67 -4.83 14.10 5.28
CA HIS A 67 -6.09 14.00 4.57
C HIS A 67 -6.99 12.89 5.15
N CYS A 68 -6.46 11.68 5.30
CA CYS A 68 -7.24 10.56 5.84
C CYS A 68 -7.55 10.68 7.34
N GLN A 69 -6.72 11.38 8.11
CA GLN A 69 -7.03 11.76 9.50
C GLN A 69 -8.20 12.74 9.58
N GLN A 70 -8.31 13.68 8.63
CA GLN A 70 -9.43 14.62 8.59
C GLN A 70 -10.75 13.97 8.15
N GLN A 71 -10.69 13.06 7.16
CA GLN A 71 -11.88 12.37 6.65
C GLN A 71 -12.43 11.30 7.60
N ALA A 72 -11.53 10.58 8.26
CA ALA A 72 -11.87 9.57 9.25
C ALA A 72 -10.95 9.77 10.46
N PRO A 73 -11.32 10.69 11.38
CA PRO A 73 -10.59 10.85 12.62
C PRO A 73 -10.55 9.51 13.32
N VAL A 74 -9.35 8.99 13.55
CA VAL A 74 -9.18 7.82 14.41
C VAL A 74 -9.41 8.31 15.83
N GLY A 75 -10.65 8.20 16.32
CA GLY A 75 -10.96 8.35 17.74
C GLY A 75 -10.29 7.25 18.57
N SER A 76 -10.60 7.19 19.87
CA SER A 76 -10.10 6.10 20.73
C SER A 76 -10.36 4.74 20.09
N GLN A 77 -9.39 3.81 20.20
CA GLN A 77 -9.31 2.46 19.59
C GLN A 77 -10.58 1.58 19.61
N ARG A 78 -11.66 2.00 20.28
CA ARG A 78 -12.93 1.28 20.39
C ARG A 78 -13.82 1.34 19.15
N ASP A 79 -13.59 2.25 18.19
CA ASP A 79 -14.42 2.29 16.97
C ASP A 79 -13.72 1.63 15.78
N ALA A 80 -13.92 0.31 15.67
CA ALA A 80 -13.43 -0.49 14.54
C ALA A 80 -13.93 0.03 13.17
N SER A 81 -15.07 0.72 13.12
CA SER A 81 -15.58 1.32 11.88
C SER A 81 -14.78 2.54 11.46
N GLN A 82 -14.32 3.36 12.41
CA GLN A 82 -13.47 4.53 12.15
C GLN A 82 -12.09 4.09 11.64
N ALA A 83 -11.47 3.11 12.31
CA ALA A 83 -10.20 2.54 11.87
C ALA A 83 -10.31 1.95 10.44
N SER A 84 -11.41 1.24 10.14
CA SER A 84 -11.66 0.69 8.80
C SER A 84 -11.81 1.80 7.76
N ARG A 85 -12.54 2.88 8.05
CA ARG A 85 -12.68 4.04 7.15
C ARG A 85 -11.34 4.74 6.90
N HIS A 86 -10.51 4.88 7.93
CA HIS A 86 -9.18 5.45 7.79
C HIS A 86 -8.29 4.60 6.87
N HIS A 87 -8.26 3.28 7.06
CA HIS A 87 -7.51 2.36 6.20
C HIS A 87 -8.02 2.35 4.77
N PHE A 88 -9.34 2.41 4.57
CA PHE A 88 -9.93 2.56 3.24
C PHE A 88 -9.46 3.84 2.53
N CYS A 89 -9.47 4.98 3.23
CA CYS A 89 -8.92 6.22 2.68
C CYS A 89 -7.44 6.08 2.30
N MET A 90 -6.64 5.43 3.14
CA MET A 90 -5.22 5.22 2.86
C MET A 90 -4.99 4.30 1.65
N ILE A 91 -5.80 3.26 1.46
CA ILE A 91 -5.77 2.41 0.26
C ILE A 91 -5.96 3.26 -1.01
N GLU A 92 -6.97 4.14 -1.03
CA GLU A 92 -7.22 5.04 -2.16
C GLU A 92 -6.03 5.98 -2.44
N GLN A 93 -5.43 6.55 -1.40
CA GLN A 93 -4.24 7.40 -1.52
C GLN A 93 -3.06 6.63 -2.12
N ASP A 94 -2.80 5.40 -1.67
CA ASP A 94 -1.76 4.54 -2.19
C ASP A 94 -2.01 4.15 -3.66
N MET A 95 -3.25 3.80 -4.03
CA MET A 95 -3.60 3.49 -5.43
C MET A 95 -3.41 4.70 -6.35
N GLN A 96 -3.76 5.91 -5.89
CA GLN A 96 -3.47 7.15 -6.60
C GLN A 96 -1.96 7.38 -6.74
N ARG A 97 -1.22 7.15 -5.65
CA ARG A 97 0.23 7.33 -5.63
C ARG A 97 0.95 6.42 -6.61
N ARG A 98 0.55 5.15 -6.74
CA ARG A 98 1.13 4.24 -7.74
C ARG A 98 1.02 4.78 -9.16
N ARG A 99 -0.08 5.48 -9.50
CA ARG A 99 -0.22 6.12 -10.82
C ARG A 99 0.74 7.28 -10.98
N GLN A 100 0.95 8.09 -9.94
CA GLN A 100 1.92 9.18 -9.97
C GLN A 100 3.36 8.66 -10.06
N LEU A 101 3.72 7.63 -9.30
CA LEU A 101 5.04 6.98 -9.35
C LEU A 101 5.35 6.46 -10.76
N ARG A 102 4.38 5.86 -11.46
CA ARG A 102 4.57 5.43 -12.86
C ARG A 102 4.78 6.60 -13.82
N LYS A 103 4.27 7.79 -13.54
CA LYS A 103 4.52 8.98 -14.37
C LYS A 103 5.97 9.45 -14.30
N TRP A 104 6.64 9.28 -13.15
CA TRP A 104 8.07 9.57 -13.04
C TRP A 104 8.89 8.76 -14.05
N LEU A 105 8.50 7.51 -14.32
CA LEU A 105 9.17 6.65 -15.32
C LEU A 105 8.93 7.12 -16.77
N MET A 106 7.80 7.77 -17.04
CA MET A 106 7.46 8.27 -18.38
C MET A 106 7.97 9.69 -18.64
N GLN A 107 8.26 10.44 -17.57
CA GLN A 107 8.71 11.83 -17.64
C GLN A 107 10.24 11.96 -17.52
N GLY A 108 10.95 10.89 -17.14
CA GLY A 108 12.41 10.89 -16.96
C GLY A 108 13.25 10.85 -18.24
N ASP A 109 12.61 10.71 -19.42
CA ASP A 109 13.28 10.81 -20.71
C ASP A 109 12.69 11.99 -21.49
N PHE A 110 13.36 13.15 -21.45
CA PHE A 110 13.52 14.07 -22.61
C PHE A 110 14.45 15.27 -22.37
N THR A 111 15.39 15.22 -21.42
CA THR A 111 16.53 16.18 -21.42
C THR A 111 17.76 15.57 -20.76
N GLN A 112 18.59 14.90 -21.57
CA GLN A 112 19.93 15.37 -21.92
C GLN A 112 20.45 14.64 -23.16
#